data_AF-A0A174QJU7-F1
#
_entry.id   AF-A0A174QJU7-F1
#
_cell.length_a   1.000
_cell.length_b   1.000
_cell.length_c   1.000
_cell.angle_alpha   90.00
_cell.angle_beta   90.00
_cell.angle_gamma   90.00
#
_symmetry.space_group_name_H-M   'P 1'
#
loop_
_entity.id
_entity.type
_entity.pdbx_description
1 polymer ?
#
loop_
_entity_poly.entity_id
_entity_poly.type
_entity_poly.pdbx_seq_one_letter_code
_entity_poly.pdbx_strand_id
1 'polypeptide(L)'
;MLALFARQEERIQAEIARLRETSEIMKLRASLAREALAHADGEVLVEERPRERIFLCPPPPEGMSDEESESFAYEYAAGKGIHAGYPAGVLATPSGGGWVYRFYFKTGGRRGNAWKPAGRYAVAYGRSIPDDFERAWAGLHAFLASRSLRPTGSAYGELLLDELSVQDTGDYFGRLEVPVTVDSCLERGI
;
A
#
# COMPACT_ATOMS: atom_id res chain seq x y z
N MET A 1 31.49 -20.77 31.11
CA MET A 1 31.15 -19.38 31.51
C MET A 1 31.11 -18.44 30.31
N LEU A 2 32.21 -18.26 29.56
CA LEU A 2 32.24 -17.37 28.37
C LEU A 2 31.18 -17.71 27.31
N ALA A 3 30.98 -19.01 27.00
CA ALA A 3 29.95 -19.44 26.06
C ALA A 3 28.50 -19.12 26.52
N LEU A 4 28.25 -19.09 27.83
CA LEU A 4 26.95 -18.71 28.38
C LEU A 4 26.70 -17.20 28.20
N PHE A 5 27.71 -16.38 28.47
CA PHE A 5 27.62 -14.93 28.27
C PHE A 5 27.48 -14.57 26.78
N ALA A 6 28.21 -15.23 25.89
CA ALA A 6 28.05 -15.05 24.44
C ALA A 6 26.62 -15.34 23.98
N ARG A 7 26.03 -16.47 24.43
CA ARG A 7 24.64 -16.82 24.10
C ARG A 7 23.62 -15.84 24.68
N GLN A 8 23.86 -15.32 25.89
CA GLN A 8 23.02 -14.27 26.48
C GLN A 8 23.09 -12.98 25.67
N GLU A 9 24.29 -12.56 25.25
CA GLU A 9 24.48 -11.38 24.41
C GLU A 9 23.78 -11.53 23.05
N GLU A 10 23.90 -12.68 22.39
CA GLU A 10 23.18 -12.98 21.14
C GLU A 10 21.66 -12.84 21.29
N ARG A 11 21.10 -13.34 22.40
CA ARG A 11 19.67 -13.22 22.70
C ARG A 11 19.26 -11.76 22.92
N ILE A 12 20.07 -10.99 23.64
CA ILE A 12 19.83 -9.57 23.89
C ILE A 12 19.83 -8.80 22.55
N GLN A 13 20.83 -9.04 21.70
CA GLN A 13 20.91 -8.37 20.40
C GLN A 13 19.74 -8.75 19.47
N ALA A 14 19.28 -10.01 19.51
CA ALA A 14 18.09 -10.44 18.78
C ALA A 14 16.82 -9.70 19.24
N GLU A 15 16.61 -9.55 20.56
CA GLU A 15 15.46 -8.81 21.09
C GLU A 15 15.55 -7.31 20.76
N ILE A 16 16.73 -6.71 20.85
CA ILE A 16 16.95 -5.32 20.44
C ILE A 16 16.60 -5.14 18.95
N ALA A 17 17.00 -6.07 18.08
CA ALA A 17 16.68 -6.02 16.66
C ALA A 17 15.16 -6.10 16.43
N ARG A 18 14.47 -7.00 17.13
CA ARG A 18 13.02 -7.16 17.08
C ARG A 18 12.30 -5.90 17.55
N LEU A 19 12.67 -5.35 18.70
CA LEU A 19 12.05 -4.13 19.24
C LEU A 19 12.25 -2.92 18.32
N ARG A 20 13.43 -2.81 17.69
CA ARG A 20 13.68 -1.77 16.67
C ARG A 20 12.76 -1.94 15.48
N GLU A 21 12.59 -3.16 14.96
CA GLU A 21 11.65 -3.42 13.86
C GLU A 21 10.21 -3.07 14.23
N THR A 22 9.74 -3.51 15.39
CA THR A 22 8.40 -3.16 15.90
C THR A 22 8.21 -1.65 16.02
N SER A 23 9.21 -0.93 16.55
CA SER A 23 9.15 0.53 16.66
C SER A 23 9.03 1.22 15.29
N GLU A 24 9.76 0.74 14.27
CA GLU A 24 9.64 1.29 12.91
C GLU A 24 8.26 1.01 12.30
N ILE A 25 7.72 -0.19 12.51
CA ILE A 25 6.36 -0.52 12.07
C ILE A 25 5.33 0.44 12.71
N MET A 26 5.44 0.68 14.02
CA MET A 26 4.54 1.61 14.72
C MET A 26 4.65 3.04 14.19
N LYS A 27 5.87 3.50 13.86
CA LYS A 27 6.06 4.84 13.26
C LYS A 27 5.41 4.94 11.88
N LEU A 28 5.51 3.89 11.05
CA LEU A 28 4.86 3.84 9.75
C LEU A 28 3.34 3.88 9.89
N ARG A 29 2.77 3.04 10.76
CA ARG A 29 1.33 3.03 11.06
C ARG A 29 0.83 4.37 11.59
N ALA A 30 1.56 4.98 12.52
CA ALA A 30 1.25 6.32 13.01
C ALA A 30 1.33 7.39 11.91
N SER A 31 2.16 7.21 10.88
CA SER A 31 2.21 8.11 9.72
C SER A 31 1.00 7.95 8.82
N LEU A 32 0.57 6.70 8.56
CA LEU A 32 -0.64 6.42 7.78
C LEU A 32 -1.89 6.93 8.49
N ALA A 33 -1.99 6.72 9.80
CA ALA A 33 -3.09 7.24 10.60
C ALA A 33 -3.14 8.77 10.59
N ARG A 34 -1.98 9.44 10.70
CA ARG A 34 -1.91 10.91 10.57
C ARG A 34 -2.36 11.40 9.19
N GLU A 35 -2.03 10.66 8.14
CA GLU A 35 -2.52 10.95 6.78
C GLU A 35 -4.03 10.76 6.69
N ALA A 36 -4.57 9.63 7.17
CA ALA A 36 -6.01 9.37 7.19
C ALA A 36 -6.80 10.49 7.90
N LEU A 37 -6.33 10.94 9.05
CA LEU A 37 -6.97 12.02 9.83
C LEU A 37 -6.90 13.39 9.16
N ALA A 38 -6.01 13.59 8.18
CA ALA A 38 -5.86 14.84 7.46
C ALA A 38 -6.84 14.96 6.28
N HIS A 39 -7.50 13.87 5.89
CA HIS A 39 -8.34 13.80 4.70
C HIS A 39 -9.80 13.52 5.02
N ALA A 40 -10.68 14.09 4.19
CA ALA A 40 -12.12 13.83 4.30
C ALA A 40 -12.51 12.56 3.55
N ASP A 41 -13.61 11.94 3.99
CA ASP A 41 -14.20 10.81 3.27
C ASP A 41 -14.70 11.25 1.88
N GLY A 42 -14.27 10.54 0.84
CA GLY A 42 -14.57 10.85 -0.56
C GLY A 42 -13.69 11.96 -1.17
N GLU A 43 -12.66 12.43 -0.47
CA GLU A 43 -11.74 13.43 -1.00
C GLU A 43 -10.91 12.86 -2.16
N VAL A 44 -10.80 13.62 -3.25
CA VAL A 44 -9.97 13.28 -4.41
C VAL A 44 -9.10 14.47 -4.81
N LEU A 45 -7.80 14.21 -4.95
CA LEU A 45 -6.79 15.24 -5.15
C LEU A 45 -5.66 14.76 -6.07
N VAL A 46 -4.79 15.69 -6.47
CA VAL A 46 -3.62 15.39 -7.31
C VAL A 46 -2.36 15.88 -6.59
N GLU A 47 -1.42 14.96 -6.38
CA GLU A 47 -0.22 15.20 -5.59
C GLU A 47 1.04 14.65 -6.24
N GLU A 48 2.16 15.29 -5.94
CA GLU A 48 3.48 14.73 -6.24
C GLU A 48 3.87 13.74 -5.14
N ARG A 49 4.14 12.50 -5.53
CA ARG A 49 4.59 11.43 -4.62
C ARG A 49 6.08 11.15 -4.82
N PRO A 50 6.85 11.02 -3.73
CA PRO A 50 8.23 10.58 -3.82
C PRO A 50 8.29 9.10 -4.22
N ARG A 51 9.44 8.70 -4.76
CA ARG A 51 9.68 7.28 -5.06
C ARG A 51 9.70 6.49 -3.76
N GLU A 52 8.90 5.45 -3.66
CA GLU A 52 8.76 4.65 -2.44
C GLU A 52 9.27 3.23 -2.66
N ARG A 53 10.12 2.74 -1.76
CA ARG A 53 10.61 1.36 -1.81
C ARG A 53 9.61 0.45 -1.10
N ILE A 54 9.17 -0.58 -1.81
CA ILE A 54 8.18 -1.56 -1.33
C ILE A 54 8.74 -2.98 -1.44
N PHE A 55 8.16 -3.88 -0.65
CA PHE A 55 8.34 -5.32 -0.84
C PHE A 55 7.14 -5.87 -1.58
N LEU A 56 7.27 -6.09 -2.89
CA LEU A 56 6.22 -6.61 -3.76
C LEU A 56 6.25 -8.14 -3.79
N CYS A 57 5.13 -8.77 -3.43
CA CYS A 57 4.95 -10.21 -3.49
C CYS A 57 4.73 -10.68 -4.93
N PRO A 58 5.06 -11.93 -5.28
CA PRO A 58 4.74 -12.50 -6.60
C PRO A 58 3.22 -12.50 -6.84
N PRO A 59 2.77 -12.60 -8.10
CA PRO A 59 1.35 -12.84 -8.37
C PRO A 59 0.90 -14.15 -7.69
N PRO A 60 -0.35 -14.20 -7.19
CA PRO A 60 -0.89 -15.43 -6.65
C PRO A 60 -0.99 -16.49 -7.78
N PRO A 61 -0.86 -17.78 -7.45
CA PRO A 61 -1.23 -18.88 -8.34
C PRO A 61 -2.64 -18.70 -8.94
N GLU A 62 -2.82 -19.14 -10.18
CA GLU A 62 -4.12 -19.09 -10.85
C GLU A 62 -5.19 -19.89 -10.07
N GLY A 63 -6.40 -19.34 -9.99
CA GLY A 63 -7.55 -19.98 -9.36
C GLY A 63 -7.67 -19.78 -7.85
N MET A 64 -6.73 -19.07 -7.21
CA MET A 64 -6.90 -18.65 -5.81
C MET A 64 -7.98 -17.57 -5.68
N SER A 65 -8.75 -17.66 -4.60
CA SER A 65 -9.61 -16.58 -4.11
C SER A 65 -8.77 -15.40 -3.60
N ASP A 66 -9.44 -14.27 -3.32
CA ASP A 66 -8.77 -13.07 -2.77
C ASP A 66 -8.16 -13.34 -1.38
N GLU A 67 -8.87 -14.07 -0.52
CA GLU A 67 -8.39 -14.44 0.83
C GLU A 67 -7.18 -15.40 0.78
N GLU A 68 -7.21 -16.37 -0.14
CA GLU A 68 -6.06 -17.26 -0.38
C GLU A 68 -4.87 -16.49 -0.96
N SER A 69 -5.13 -15.54 -1.85
CA SER A 69 -4.10 -14.68 -2.46
C SER A 69 -3.43 -13.78 -1.41
N GLU A 70 -4.21 -13.24 -0.47
CA GLU A 70 -3.70 -12.48 0.66
C GLU A 70 -2.83 -13.36 1.56
N SER A 71 -3.36 -14.53 1.98
CA SER A 71 -2.65 -15.49 2.82
C SER A 71 -1.31 -15.91 2.18
N PHE A 72 -1.32 -16.24 0.89
CA PHE A 72 -0.13 -16.55 0.11
C PHE A 72 0.91 -15.42 0.14
N ALA A 73 0.47 -14.17 0.02
CA ALA A 73 1.37 -13.02 0.06
C ALA A 73 2.03 -12.85 1.44
N TYR A 74 1.28 -13.01 2.53
CA TYR A 74 1.81 -12.96 3.89
C TYR A 74 2.81 -14.09 4.16
N GLU A 75 2.49 -15.32 3.76
CA GLU A 75 3.40 -16.47 3.90
C GLU A 75 4.68 -16.27 3.10
N TYR A 76 4.57 -15.80 1.86
CA TYR A 76 5.73 -15.48 1.03
C TYR A 76 6.62 -14.42 1.68
N ALA A 77 6.01 -13.32 2.16
CA ALA A 77 6.72 -12.22 2.79
C ALA A 77 7.40 -12.68 4.09
N ALA A 78 6.72 -13.46 4.92
CA ALA A 78 7.28 -14.06 6.13
C ALA A 78 8.47 -14.99 5.82
N GLY A 79 8.38 -15.81 4.77
CA GLY A 79 9.49 -16.64 4.28
C GLY A 79 10.69 -15.84 3.78
N LYS A 80 10.52 -14.54 3.51
CA LYS A 80 11.60 -13.59 3.17
C LYS A 80 12.01 -12.69 4.35
N GLY A 81 11.51 -12.98 5.55
CA GLY A 81 11.80 -12.22 6.77
C GLY A 81 11.13 -10.86 6.82
N ILE A 82 10.01 -10.65 6.12
CA ILE A 82 9.19 -9.46 6.26
C ILE A 82 8.21 -9.68 7.40
N HIS A 83 8.20 -8.76 8.36
CA HIS A 83 7.31 -8.84 9.52
C HIS A 83 5.86 -8.54 9.11
N ALA A 84 4.90 -9.39 9.50
CA ALA A 84 3.49 -9.25 9.11
C ALA A 84 2.83 -7.93 9.58
N GLY A 85 3.37 -7.32 10.65
CA GLY A 85 2.89 -6.02 11.12
C GLY A 85 3.14 -4.83 10.19
N TYR A 86 4.03 -4.94 9.19
CA TYR A 86 4.21 -3.86 8.21
C TYR A 86 2.89 -3.59 7.47
N PRO A 87 2.54 -2.32 7.19
CA PRO A 87 1.35 -2.01 6.41
C PRO A 87 1.41 -2.68 5.03
N ALA A 88 0.33 -3.35 4.68
CA ALA A 88 0.15 -3.98 3.38
C ALA A 88 -0.63 -3.05 2.44
N GLY A 89 -0.42 -3.25 1.15
CA GLY A 89 -1.19 -2.60 0.09
C GLY A 89 -1.33 -3.53 -1.11
N VAL A 90 -2.21 -3.13 -2.02
CA VAL A 90 -2.51 -3.89 -3.24
C VAL A 90 -2.10 -3.06 -4.46
N LEU A 91 -1.33 -3.67 -5.35
CA LEU A 91 -1.02 -3.16 -6.68
C LEU A 91 -2.05 -3.74 -7.65
N ALA A 92 -2.95 -2.90 -8.16
CA ALA A 92 -3.96 -3.25 -9.15
C ALA A 92 -3.45 -2.89 -10.55
N THR A 93 -3.19 -3.88 -11.39
CA THR A 93 -2.69 -3.69 -12.76
C THR A 93 -3.82 -3.97 -13.76
N PRO A 94 -4.14 -3.04 -14.68
CA PRO A 94 -5.15 -3.28 -15.70
C PRO A 94 -4.80 -4.48 -16.58
N SER A 95 -5.75 -5.38 -16.82
CA SER A 95 -5.58 -6.56 -17.67
C SER A 95 -6.90 -6.99 -18.29
N GLY A 96 -6.98 -7.06 -19.62
CA GLY A 96 -8.07 -7.76 -20.34
C GLY A 96 -9.51 -7.33 -20.00
N GLY A 97 -9.73 -6.09 -19.54
CA GLY A 97 -11.04 -5.60 -19.11
C GLY A 97 -11.33 -5.70 -17.60
N GLY A 98 -10.35 -6.14 -16.80
CA GLY A 98 -10.40 -6.13 -15.34
C GLY A 98 -9.03 -5.80 -14.73
N TRP A 99 -8.78 -6.33 -13.53
CA TRP A 99 -7.58 -6.05 -12.73
C TRP A 99 -6.87 -7.33 -12.30
N VAL A 100 -5.54 -7.25 -12.27
CA VAL A 100 -4.68 -8.25 -11.62
C VAL A 100 -4.09 -7.62 -10.37
N TYR A 101 -4.35 -8.25 -9.23
CA TYR A 101 -3.94 -7.76 -7.92
C TYR A 101 -2.66 -8.45 -7.44
N ARG A 102 -1.75 -7.66 -6.86
CA ARG A 102 -0.56 -8.16 -6.16
C ARG A 102 -0.39 -7.42 -4.84
N PHE A 103 -0.14 -8.15 -3.77
CA PHE A 103 0.15 -7.55 -2.48
C PHE A 103 1.58 -7.03 -2.40
N TYR A 104 1.78 -5.96 -1.63
CA TYR A 104 3.08 -5.46 -1.23
C TYR A 104 3.08 -4.97 0.20
N PHE A 105 4.27 -4.86 0.80
CA PHE A 105 4.47 -4.34 2.15
C PHE A 105 5.32 -3.07 2.16
N LYS A 106 4.94 -2.09 2.97
CA LYS A 106 5.68 -0.83 3.18
C LYS A 106 6.76 -1.06 4.25
N THR A 107 7.96 -1.42 3.84
CA THR A 107 9.05 -1.83 4.75
C THR A 107 9.96 -0.68 5.20
N GLY A 108 9.48 0.57 5.13
CA GLY A 108 10.24 1.76 5.52
C GLY A 108 11.58 1.93 4.79
N GLY A 109 11.71 1.36 3.59
CA GLY A 109 12.94 1.44 2.78
C GLY A 109 14.05 0.45 3.14
N ARG A 110 13.89 -0.40 4.16
CA ARG A 110 14.98 -1.31 4.63
C ARG A 110 15.00 -2.64 3.89
N ARG A 111 13.84 -3.17 3.51
CA ARG A 111 13.70 -4.51 2.92
C ARG A 111 12.69 -4.46 1.77
N GLY A 112 13.11 -4.01 0.60
CA GLY A 112 12.22 -3.90 -0.57
C GLY A 112 12.90 -4.33 -1.85
N ASN A 113 12.14 -5.03 -2.69
CA ASN A 113 12.55 -5.62 -3.95
C ASN A 113 11.96 -4.88 -5.18
N ALA A 114 11.10 -3.87 -4.95
CA ALA A 114 10.46 -3.09 -5.98
C ALA A 114 10.34 -1.62 -5.56
N TRP A 115 9.94 -0.79 -6.52
CA TRP A 115 9.74 0.64 -6.32
C TRP A 115 8.40 1.06 -6.87
N LYS A 116 7.61 1.74 -6.03
CA LYS A 116 6.52 2.58 -6.49
C LYS A 116 7.14 3.87 -7.06
N PRO A 117 6.85 4.23 -8.32
CA PRO A 117 7.56 5.32 -8.98
C PRO A 117 7.24 6.67 -8.34
N ALA A 118 8.17 7.62 -8.47
CA ALA A 118 7.88 9.02 -8.17
C ALA A 118 7.04 9.63 -9.28
N GLY A 119 6.31 10.69 -8.96
CA GLY A 119 5.66 11.55 -9.94
C GLY A 119 4.29 12.01 -9.47
N ARG A 120 3.49 12.44 -10.43
CA ARG A 120 2.15 12.96 -10.19
C ARG A 120 1.14 11.83 -10.09
N TYR A 121 0.39 11.81 -9.00
CA TYR A 121 -0.65 10.83 -8.72
C TYR A 121 -1.99 11.53 -8.53
N ALA A 122 -3.06 10.92 -9.01
CA ALA A 122 -4.38 11.21 -8.48
C ALA A 122 -4.68 10.24 -7.34
N VAL A 123 -5.24 10.76 -6.25
CA VAL A 123 -5.39 10.08 -4.98
C VAL A 123 -6.81 10.28 -4.49
N ALA A 124 -7.52 9.19 -4.22
CA ALA A 124 -8.81 9.17 -3.57
C ALA A 124 -8.65 8.63 -2.14
N TYR A 125 -9.37 9.24 -1.21
CA TYR A 125 -9.44 8.86 0.19
C TYR A 125 -10.88 8.53 0.56
N GLY A 126 -11.09 7.52 1.40
CA GLY A 126 -12.42 7.26 1.91
C GLY A 126 -12.59 5.94 2.64
N ARG A 127 -13.72 5.86 3.37
CA ARG A 127 -14.11 4.69 4.17
C ARG A 127 -14.55 3.50 3.33
N SER A 128 -15.10 3.74 2.14
CA SER A 128 -15.57 2.65 1.27
C SER A 128 -14.48 2.06 0.38
N ILE A 129 -13.29 2.65 0.33
CA ILE A 129 -12.18 2.17 -0.51
C ILE A 129 -11.72 0.76 -0.12
N PRO A 130 -11.59 0.41 1.17
CA PRO A 130 -11.27 -0.95 1.60
C PRO A 130 -12.24 -2.01 1.08
N ASP A 131 -13.53 -1.67 1.00
CA ASP A 131 -14.59 -2.63 0.72
C ASP A 131 -14.96 -2.72 -0.77
N ASP A 132 -14.74 -1.64 -1.54
CA ASP A 132 -15.23 -1.52 -2.92
C ASP A 132 -14.25 -0.73 -3.81
N PHE A 133 -13.25 -1.44 -4.32
CA PHE A 133 -12.26 -0.89 -5.24
C PHE A 133 -12.88 -0.34 -6.53
N GLU A 134 -13.86 -1.04 -7.12
CA GLU A 134 -14.45 -0.64 -8.39
C GLU A 134 -15.24 0.67 -8.26
N ARG A 135 -15.98 0.84 -7.17
CA ARG A 135 -16.66 2.12 -6.87
C ARG A 135 -15.65 3.24 -6.62
N ALA A 136 -14.60 2.97 -5.85
CA ALA A 136 -13.54 3.95 -5.61
C ALA A 136 -12.84 4.36 -6.92
N TRP A 137 -12.55 3.38 -7.78
CA TRP A 137 -11.96 3.59 -9.09
C TRP A 137 -12.89 4.38 -10.01
N ALA A 138 -14.18 4.07 -10.04
CA ALA A 138 -15.15 4.82 -10.84
C ALA A 138 -15.23 6.30 -10.43
N GLY A 139 -15.21 6.58 -9.12
CA GLY A 139 -15.16 7.95 -8.59
C GLY A 139 -13.88 8.68 -8.98
N LEU A 140 -12.73 8.02 -8.81
CA LEU A 140 -11.43 8.56 -9.21
C LEU A 140 -11.38 8.81 -10.73
N HIS A 141 -11.88 7.89 -11.55
CA HIS A 141 -11.91 8.01 -13.00
C HIS A 141 -12.77 9.20 -13.46
N ALA A 142 -13.94 9.41 -12.84
CA ALA A 142 -14.77 10.58 -13.12
C ALA A 142 -14.03 11.91 -12.80
N PHE A 143 -13.30 11.94 -11.68
CA PHE A 143 -12.44 13.08 -11.34
C PHE A 143 -11.35 13.31 -12.38
N LEU A 144 -10.65 12.26 -12.81
CA LEU A 144 -9.61 12.35 -13.84
C LEU A 144 -10.13 12.93 -15.15
N ALA A 145 -11.28 12.44 -15.62
CA ALA A 145 -11.93 12.93 -16.83
C ALA A 145 -12.27 14.43 -16.73
N SER A 146 -12.77 14.88 -15.56
CA SER A 146 -13.08 16.31 -15.33
C SER A 146 -11.85 17.24 -15.33
N ARG A 147 -10.65 16.67 -15.20
CA ARG A 147 -9.38 17.40 -15.11
C ARG A 147 -8.47 17.18 -16.32
N SER A 148 -8.95 16.50 -17.36
CA SER A 148 -8.15 16.12 -18.53
C SER A 148 -6.86 15.38 -18.13
N LEU A 149 -6.96 14.50 -17.15
CA LEU A 149 -5.88 13.64 -16.70
C LEU A 149 -6.16 12.21 -17.14
N ARG A 150 -5.10 11.47 -17.48
CA ARG A 150 -5.19 10.04 -17.80
C ARG A 150 -4.26 9.21 -16.89
N PRO A 151 -4.70 8.04 -16.41
CA PRO A 151 -3.83 7.08 -15.74
C PRO A 151 -2.69 6.62 -16.65
N THR A 152 -1.49 6.41 -16.09
CA THR A 152 -0.30 5.97 -16.84
C THR A 152 0.27 4.64 -16.35
N GLY A 153 -0.41 3.94 -15.45
CA GLY A 153 0.08 2.68 -14.90
C GLY A 153 -0.89 2.05 -13.91
N SER A 154 -0.36 1.09 -13.14
CA SER A 154 -1.10 0.40 -12.09
C SER A 154 -1.57 1.36 -10.98
N ALA A 155 -2.72 1.06 -10.40
CA ALA A 155 -3.22 1.72 -9.20
C ALA A 155 -2.69 1.03 -7.94
N TYR A 156 -2.61 1.77 -6.85
CA TYR A 156 -2.16 1.31 -5.55
C TYR A 156 -3.28 1.57 -4.55
N GLY A 157 -3.79 0.51 -3.93
CA GLY A 157 -4.70 0.57 -2.80
C GLY A 157 -3.94 0.35 -1.49
N GLU A 158 -4.20 1.18 -0.48
CA GLU A 158 -3.65 1.01 0.87
C GLU A 158 -4.75 1.25 1.90
N LEU A 159 -4.78 0.41 2.94
CA LEU A 159 -5.51 0.69 4.17
C LEU A 159 -4.65 1.61 5.03
N LEU A 160 -5.12 2.83 5.26
CA LEU A 160 -4.44 3.77 6.15
C LEU A 160 -4.82 3.54 7.61
N LEU A 161 -6.09 3.18 7.83
CA LEU A 161 -6.64 2.70 9.10
C LEU A 161 -7.23 1.30 8.86
N ASP A 162 -6.69 0.31 9.56
CA ASP A 162 -7.01 -1.12 9.48
C ASP A 162 -7.35 -1.69 10.87
N GLU A 163 -7.48 -3.02 10.99
CA GLU A 163 -7.79 -3.73 12.24
C GLU A 163 -6.78 -3.49 13.37
N LEU A 164 -5.55 -3.11 13.01
CA LEU A 164 -4.49 -2.80 13.98
C LEU A 164 -4.49 -1.34 14.40
N SER A 165 -5.32 -0.51 13.76
CA SER A 165 -5.35 0.95 13.93
C SER A 165 -6.65 1.43 14.58
N VAL A 166 -7.78 0.77 14.30
CA VAL A 166 -9.12 1.13 14.82
C VAL A 166 -9.86 -0.12 15.31
N GLN A 167 -10.83 0.06 16.21
CA GLN A 167 -11.62 -1.05 16.77
C GLN A 167 -12.88 -1.37 15.99
N ASP A 168 -13.49 -0.36 15.37
CA ASP A 168 -14.70 -0.51 14.55
C ASP A 168 -14.29 -0.60 13.08
N THR A 169 -14.79 -1.61 12.37
CA THR A 169 -14.55 -1.76 10.94
C THR A 169 -15.15 -0.63 10.12
N GLY A 170 -16.20 0.05 10.63
CA GLY A 170 -16.75 1.26 10.01
C GLY A 170 -15.81 2.46 10.01
N ASP A 171 -14.74 2.42 10.81
CA ASP A 171 -13.69 3.44 10.84
C ASP A 171 -12.49 3.11 9.96
N TYR A 172 -12.54 2.00 9.20
CA TYR A 172 -11.52 1.71 8.21
C TYR A 172 -11.47 2.83 7.19
N PHE A 173 -10.25 3.16 6.77
CA PHE A 173 -10.03 4.30 5.89
C PHE A 173 -8.93 3.95 4.91
N GLY A 174 -9.27 3.98 3.63
CA GLY A 174 -8.38 3.60 2.55
C GLY A 174 -7.92 4.78 1.72
N ARG A 175 -6.87 4.52 0.95
CA ARG A 175 -6.38 5.38 -0.12
C ARG A 175 -6.25 4.56 -1.40
N LEU A 176 -6.77 5.11 -2.50
CA LEU A 176 -6.55 4.60 -3.85
C LEU A 176 -5.80 5.65 -4.65
N GLU A 177 -4.64 5.30 -5.20
CA GLU A 177 -3.84 6.24 -5.98
C GLU A 177 -3.34 5.64 -7.28
N VAL A 178 -3.26 6.46 -8.32
CA VAL A 178 -2.80 6.04 -9.65
C VAL A 178 -1.91 7.13 -10.25
N PRO A 179 -0.77 6.78 -10.89
CA PRO A 179 0.06 7.76 -11.57
C PRO A 179 -0.69 8.34 -12.77
N VAL A 180 -0.55 9.63 -13.00
CA VAL A 180 -1.29 10.37 -14.03
C VAL A 180 -0.41 11.28 -14.87
N THR A 181 -0.87 11.56 -16.07
CA THR A 181 -0.33 12.62 -16.94
C THR A 181 -1.46 13.44 -17.55
N VAL A 182 -1.13 14.61 -18.10
CA VAL A 182 -2.09 15.44 -18.83
C VAL A 182 -2.49 14.74 -20.12
N ASP A 183 -3.79 14.74 -20.41
CA ASP A 183 -4.30 14.19 -21.64
C ASP A 183 -4.09 15.17 -22.80
N SER A 184 -2.91 15.07 -23.40
CA SER A 184 -2.45 15.88 -24.54
C SER A 184 -3.29 15.74 -25.82
N CYS A 185 -4.28 14.85 -25.85
CA CYS A 185 -5.20 14.70 -26.98
C CYS A 185 -6.28 15.79 -27.01
N LEU A 186 -6.58 16.44 -25.88
CA LEU A 186 -7.56 17.54 -25.80
C LEU A 186 -6.97 18.90 -26.21
N GLU A 187 -5.65 19.06 -26.23
CA GLU A 187 -4.99 20.32 -26.67
C GLU A 187 -4.89 20.48 -28.19
N ARG A 188 -5.15 19.44 -28.99
CA ARG A 188 -5.09 19.51 -30.47
C ARG A 188 -6.45 19.75 -31.13
N GLY A 189 -7.45 20.13 -30.35
CA GLY A 189 -8.84 20.31 -30.79
C GLY A 189 -9.36 21.76 -30.72
N ILE A 190 -8.48 22.77 -30.72
CA ILE A 190 -8.83 24.19 -30.89
C ILE A 190 -7.99 24.76 -32.02
#